data_AF-A0A926WTU0-F1
#
_entry.id   AF-A0A926WTU0-F1
#
_cell.length_a   1.000
_cell.length_b   1.000
_cell.length_c   1.000
_cell.angle_alpha   90.00
_cell.angle_beta   90.00
_cell.angle_gamma   90.00
#
_symmetry.space_group_name_H-M   'P 1'
#
loop_
_entity.id
_entity.type
_entity.pdbx_description
1 polymer ?
#
loop_
_entity_poly.entity_id
_entity_poly.type
_entity_poly.pdbx_seq_one_letter_code
_entity_poly.pdbx_strand_id
1 'polypeptide(L)' 'MKYKDLHIRLSERQLNKLRAYTVHKEKAITSLIEGWIDKRPNTEIHKNDPNPIPS' A
#
# COMPACT_ATOMS: atom_id res chain seq x y z
N MET A 1 -1.15 -18.29 -2.63
CA MET A 1 -0.19 -17.33 -2.05
C MET A 1 -0.42 -17.29 -0.54
N LYS A 2 0.63 -17.09 0.28
CA LYS A 2 0.43 -16.82 1.71
C LYS A 2 -0.05 -15.37 1.82
N TYR A 3 -1.31 -15.17 2.19
CA TYR A 3 -1.87 -13.84 2.42
C TYR A 3 -1.38 -13.30 3.77
N LYS A 4 -1.07 -12.01 3.81
CA LYS A 4 -0.78 -11.28 5.05
C LYS A 4 -1.77 -10.13 5.13
N ASP A 5 -2.33 -9.93 6.32
CA ASP A 5 -3.25 -8.82 6.55
C ASP A 5 -2.50 -7.49 6.65
N LEU A 6 -3.08 -6.45 6.04
CA LEU A 6 -2.57 -5.09 6.09
C LEU A 6 -3.53 -4.22 6.90
N HIS A 7 -3.11 -3.78 8.08
CA HIS A 7 -3.87 -2.84 8.89
C HIS A 7 -3.35 -1.41 8.64
N ILE A 8 -4.21 -0.55 8.08
CA ILE A 8 -3.88 0.86 7.81
C ILE A 8 -4.79 1.75 8.66
N ARG A 9 -4.18 2.65 9.44
CA ARG A 9 -4.92 3.71 10.11
C ARG A 9 -5.24 4.82 9.11
N LEU A 10 -6.52 5.06 8.87
CA LEU A 10 -7.02 6.13 8.00
C LEU A 10 -7.96 7.03 8.81
N SER A 11 -7.96 8.32 8.49
CA SER A 11 -9.05 9.20 8.91
C SER A 11 -10.35 8.84 8.18
N GLU A 12 -11.49 9.15 8.77
CA GLU A 12 -12.80 8.92 8.17
C GLU A 12 -12.93 9.58 6.78
N ARG A 13 -12.39 10.79 6.62
CA ARG A 13 -12.36 11.50 5.33
C ARG A 13 -11.55 10.73 4.27
N GLN A 14 -10.41 10.13 4.65
CA GLN A 14 -9.60 9.33 3.73
C GLN A 14 -10.31 8.02 3.36
N LEU A 15 -10.97 7.37 4.33
CA LEU A 15 -11.74 6.15 4.09
C LEU A 15 -12.92 6.41 3.13
N ASN A 16 -13.65 7.51 3.30
CA ASN A 16 -14.77 7.86 2.42
C ASN A 16 -14.30 8.15 0.99
N LYS A 17 -13.16 8.84 0.82
CA LYS A 17 -12.56 9.03 -0.51
C LYS A 17 -12.18 7.69 -1.15
N LEU A 18 -11.60 6.78 -0.37
CA LEU A 18 -11.21 5.46 -0.88
C LEU A 18 -12.44 4.66 -1.34
N ARG A 19 -13.51 4.64 -0.54
CA ARG A 19 -14.80 4.01 -0.90
C ARG A 19 -15.43 4.62 -2.14
N ALA A 20 -15.45 5.95 -2.27
CA ALA A 20 -15.97 6.62 -3.45
C ALA A 20 -15.15 6.25 -4.71
N TYR A 21 -13.83 6.20 -4.58
CA TYR A 21 -12.94 5.81 -5.67
C TYR A 21 -13.12 4.35 -6.09
N THR A 22 -13.39 3.44 -5.15
CA THR A 22 -13.65 2.02 -5.46
C THR A 22 -14.95 1.82 -6.23
N VAL A 23 -15.99 2.60 -5.91
CA VAL A 23 -17.25 2.60 -6.67
C VAL A 23 -17.02 3.08 -8.09
N HIS A 24 -16.29 4.19 -8.26
CA HIS A 24 -16.00 4.75 -9.58
C HIS A 24 -15.14 3.82 -10.46
N LYS A 25 -14.23 3.05 -9.85
CA LYS A 25 -13.32 2.13 -10.55
C LYS A 25 -13.89 0.72 -10.72
N GLU A 26 -15.06 0.43 -10.15
CA GLU A 26 -15.70 -0.90 -10.10
C GLU A 26 -14.74 -1.99 -9.57
N LYS A 27 -13.88 -1.63 -8.61
CA LYS A 27 -12.84 -2.51 -8.07
C LYS A 27 -12.87 -2.52 -6.55
N ALA A 28 -12.63 -3.68 -5.96
CA ALA A 28 -12.43 -3.81 -4.52
C ALA A 28 -11.22 -2.99 -4.04
N ILE A 29 -11.27 -2.52 -2.79
CA ILE A 29 -10.17 -1.80 -2.14
C ILE A 29 -8.86 -2.61 -2.22
N THR A 30 -8.95 -3.91 -1.95
CA THR A 30 -7.80 -4.82 -2.00
C THR A 30 -7.16 -4.85 -3.38
N SER A 31 -7.95 -5.04 -4.44
CA SER A 31 -7.43 -5.08 -5.82
C SER A 31 -6.86 -3.75 -6.29
N LEU A 32 -7.36 -2.63 -5.77
CA LEU A 32 -6.76 -1.31 -6.01
C LEU A 32 -5.40 -1.18 -5.34
N ILE A 33 -5.29 -1.62 -4.07
CA ILE A 33 -4.04 -1.61 -3.33
C ILE A 33 -3.02 -2.54 -3.97
N GLU A 34 -3.41 -3.77 -4.34
CA GLU A 34 -2.57 -4.71 -5.09
C GLU A 34 -2.08 -4.08 -6.40
N GLY A 35 -2.99 -3.51 -7.19
CA GLY A 35 -2.62 -2.84 -8.43
C GLY A 35 -1.76 -1.58 -8.24
N TRP A 36 -1.75 -0.95 -7.06
CA TRP A 36 -0.82 0.13 -6.73
C TRP A 36 0.54 -0.39 -6.26
N ILE A 37 0.57 -1.52 -5.57
CA ILE A 37 1.80 -2.20 -5.15
C ILE A 37 2.52 -2.75 -6.37
N ASP A 38 1.81 -3.46 -7.26
CA ASP A 38 2.37 -4.09 -8.47
C ASP A 38 2.92 -3.06 -9.47
N LYS A 39 2.39 -1.83 -9.46
CA LYS A 39 2.89 -0.74 -10.32
C LYS A 39 4.23 -0.18 -9.86
N ARG A 40 4.66 -0.45 -8.63
CA ARG A 40 5.96 0.01 -8.16
C ARG A 40 7.02 -0.97 -8.66
N PRO A 41 8.14 -0.49 -9.24
CA PRO A 41 9.28 -1.37 -9.48
C PRO A 41 9.65 -2.00 -8.15
N ASN A 42 9.98 -3.29 -8.16
CA ASN A 42 10.39 -4.01 -6.96
C ASN A 42 11.74 -3.43 -6.51
N THR A 43 11.72 -2.35 -5.73
CA THR A 43 12.88 -1.92 -4.97
C THR A 43 13.05 -2.96 -3.89
N GLU A 44 13.87 -3.97 -4.20
CA GLU A 44 14.50 -4.76 -3.16
C GLU A 44 15.17 -3.77 -2.22
N ILE A 45 14.53 -3.53 -1.06
CA ILE A 45 15.19 -2.80 0.02
C ILE A 45 16.38 -3.68 0.35
N HIS A 46 17.55 -3.31 -0.15
CA HIS A 46 18.81 -3.95 0.16
C HIS A 46 18.91 -3.98 1.68
N LYS A 47 18.57 -5.12 2.28
CA LYS A 47 18.92 -5.45 3.66
C LYS A 47 20.42 -5.71 3.64
N ASN A 48 21.22 -4.66 3.51
CA ASN A 48 22.67 -4.58 3.66
C ASN A 48 23.09 -3.13 3.34
N ASP A 49 22.56 -2.13 4.05
CA ASP A 49 23.17 -0.81 4.06
C ASP A 49 23.94 -0.66 5.39
N PRO A 50 25.28 -0.70 5.39
CA PRO A 50 26.08 -0.71 6.61
C PRO A 50 26.36 0.70 7.16
N ASN A 51 25.72 1.75 6.66
CA ASN A 51 26.03 3.12 7.12
C ASN A 51 25.24 3.51 8.38
N PRO A 52 25.92 3.83 9.51
CA PRO A 52 25.27 4.23 10.74
C PRO A 52 24.72 5.65 10.62
N ILE A 53 23.59 5.87 11.29
CA ILE A 53 22.90 7.16 11.40
C ILE A 53 23.87 8.16 12.08
N PRO A 54 24.08 9.38 11.55
CA PRO A 54 25.00 10.35 12.16
C PRO A 54 24.41 10.96 13.45
N SER A 55 25.29 11.20 14.43
CA SER A 55 25.00 11.72 15.78
C SER A 55 24.48 13.15 15.81
#